data_AF-A0A7J4EHD4-F1
#
_entry.id   AF-A0A7J4EHD4-F1
#
_cell.length_a   1.000
_cell.length_b   1.000
_cell.length_c   1.000
_cell.angle_alpha   90.00
_cell.angle_beta   90.00
_cell.angle_gamma   90.00
#
_symmetry.space_group_name_H-M   'P 1'
#
loop_
_entity.id
_entity.type
_entity.pdbx_description
1 polymer ?
#
loop_
_entity_poly.entity_id
_entity_poly.type
_entity_poly.pdbx_seq_one_letter_code
_entity_poly.pdbx_strand_id
1 'polypeptide(L)' 'MGCGSGVTALHLSKHGCIVTACDIKNEAVENTKVNANRNRLNMKVFKSDLFSDVKGKFDVITFNPPYLPIEGRRFCLGWR' A
#
# COMPACT_ATOMS: atom_id res chain seq x y z
N MET A 1 -2.99 -2.69 1.55
CA MET A 1 -1.70 -3.40 1.68
C MET A 1 -0.90 -3.19 0.41
N GLY A 2 0.44 -3.06 0.49
CA GLY A 2 1.31 -2.82 -0.67
C GLY A 2 0.89 -1.60 -1.49
N CYS A 3 0.99 -0.39 -0.92
CA CYS A 3 0.38 0.80 -1.50
C CYS A 3 1.03 1.30 -2.79
N GLY A 4 2.28 0.95 -3.11
CA GLY A 4 2.93 1.34 -4.37
C GLY A 4 2.88 2.85 -4.63
N SER A 5 2.23 3.28 -5.72
CA SER A 5 1.99 4.70 -6.04
C SER A 5 0.89 5.35 -5.20
N GLY A 6 0.10 4.55 -4.50
CA GLY A 6 -1.04 4.99 -3.69
C GLY A 6 -2.38 4.94 -4.41
N VAL A 7 -2.46 4.53 -5.69
CA VAL A 7 -3.67 4.70 -6.53
C VAL A 7 -4.97 4.23 -5.85
N THR A 8 -5.00 3.00 -5.31
CA THR A 8 -6.18 2.46 -4.62
C THR A 8 -6.47 3.19 -3.31
N ALA A 9 -5.45 3.50 -2.52
CA ALA A 9 -5.58 4.19 -1.24
C ALA A 9 -6.12 5.62 -1.41
N LEU A 10 -5.58 6.35 -2.40
CA LEU A 10 -6.00 7.70 -2.77
C LEU A 10 -7.44 7.71 -3.26
N HIS A 11 -7.80 6.75 -4.12
CA HIS A 11 -9.15 6.63 -4.65
C HIS A 11 -10.17 6.42 -3.52
N LEU A 12 -9.91 5.48 -2.62
CA LEU A 12 -10.79 5.21 -1.46
C LEU A 12 -10.88 6.43 -0.53
N SER A 13 -9.75 7.07 -0.22
CA SER A 13 -9.73 8.26 0.64
C SER A 13 -10.53 9.41 0.03
N LYS A 14 -10.45 9.62 -1.29
CA LYS A 14 -11.23 10.63 -2.02
C LYS A 14 -12.74 10.38 -1.96
N HIS A 15 -13.17 9.14 -1.75
CA HIS A 15 -14.58 8.76 -1.61
C HIS A 15 -15.03 8.64 -0.14
N GLY A 16 -14.27 9.22 0.80
CA GLY A 16 -14.67 9.34 2.20
C GLY A 16 -14.27 8.16 3.10
N CYS A 17 -13.49 7.18 2.60
CA CYS A 17 -12.97 6.13 3.45
C CYS A 17 -11.87 6.66 4.38
N ILE A 18 -11.83 6.14 5.62
CA ILE A 18 -10.70 6.32 6.53
C ILE A 18 -9.62 5.31 6.13
N VAL A 19 -8.57 5.79 5.46
CA VAL A 19 -7.58 4.91 4.84
C VAL A 19 -6.30 4.82 5.66
N THR A 20 -5.87 3.58 5.87
CA THR A 20 -4.52 3.23 6.31
C THR A 20 -3.83 2.44 5.20
N ALA A 21 -2.65 2.89 4.78
CA ALA A 21 -1.87 2.30 3.71
C ALA A 21 -0.46 1.95 4.20
N CYS A 22 0.08 0.83 3.72
CA CYS A 22 1.45 0.42 4.01
C CYS A 22 2.11 -0.25 2.81
N ASP A 23 3.44 -0.21 2.77
CA ASP A 23 4.27 -0.90 1.80
C ASP A 23 5.62 -1.28 2.44
N ILE A 24 6.29 -2.30 1.89
CA ILE A 24 7.63 -2.72 2.34
C ILE A 24 8.71 -1.75 1.84
N LYS A 25 8.49 -1.10 0.70
CA LYS A 25 9.44 -0.16 0.09
C LYS A 25 9.22 1.26 0.59
N ASN A 26 10.27 1.87 1.14
CA ASN A 26 10.24 3.28 1.57
C ASN A 26 9.86 4.22 0.43
N GLU A 27 10.35 3.97 -0.79
CA GLU A 27 10.02 4.77 -1.97
C GLU A 27 8.53 4.76 -2.28
N ALA A 28 7.84 3.63 -2.11
CA ALA A 28 6.40 3.52 -2.30
C ALA A 28 5.62 4.29 -1.22
N VAL A 29 6.07 4.21 0.03
CA VAL A 29 5.51 4.99 1.15
C VAL A 29 5.60 6.49 0.87
N GLU A 30 6.78 6.98 0.49
CA GLU A 30 6.99 8.40 0.20
C GLU A 30 6.22 8.85 -1.05
N ASN A 31 6.21 8.04 -2.12
CA ASN A 31 5.41 8.34 -3.32
C ASN A 31 3.91 8.45 -2.98
N THR A 32 3.39 7.52 -2.18
CA THR A 32 1.99 7.57 -1.72
C THR A 32 1.70 8.82 -0.90
N LYS A 33 2.59 9.22 0.03
CA LYS A 33 2.45 10.47 0.80
C LYS A 33 2.48 11.72 -0.08
N VAL A 34 3.39 11.80 -1.04
CA VAL A 34 3.47 12.91 -2.01
C VAL A 34 2.16 13.01 -2.81
N ASN A 35 1.65 11.89 -3.30
CA ASN A 35 0.40 11.87 -4.05
C ASN A 35 -0.82 12.20 -3.16
N ALA A 36 -0.82 11.78 -1.90
CA ALA A 36 -1.86 12.16 -0.93
C ALA A 36 -1.87 13.67 -0.69
N ASN A 37 -0.70 14.27 -0.47
CA ASN A 37 -0.55 15.71 -0.28
C ASN A 37 -1.01 16.49 -1.52
N ARG A 38 -0.58 16.09 -2.73
CA ARG A 38 -1.01 16.70 -4.00
C ARG A 38 -2.53 16.69 -4.19
N ASN A 39 -3.21 15.67 -3.66
CA ASN A 39 -4.67 15.54 -3.72
C ASN A 39 -5.39 16.07 -2.47
N ARG A 40 -4.66 16.67 -1.51
CA ARG A 40 -5.19 17.18 -0.23
C ARG A 40 -5.95 16.10 0.57
N LEU A 41 -5.44 14.88 0.54
CA LEU A 41 -6.03 13.74 1.24
C LEU A 41 -5.28 13.47 2.55
N ASN A 42 -6.03 13.32 3.64
CA ASN A 42 -5.48 12.93 4.94
C ASN A 42 -5.62 11.41 5.13
N MET A 43 -4.50 10.69 5.14
CA MET A 43 -4.46 9.24 5.33
C MET A 43 -3.18 8.81 6.06
N LYS A 44 -3.26 7.71 6.78
CA LYS A 44 -2.10 7.12 7.46
C LYS A 44 -1.30 6.28 6.47
N VAL A 45 -0.03 6.64 6.23
CA VAL A 45 0.87 5.90 5.34
C VAL A 45 2.19 5.60 6.05
N PHE A 46 2.58 4.33 6.13
CA PHE A 46 3.81 3.92 6.82
C PHE A 46 4.45 2.67 6.20
N LYS A 47 5.74 2.46 6.49
CA LYS A 47 6.45 1.24 6.09
C LYS A 47 6.00 0.07 6.96
N SER A 48 5.68 -1.07 6.34
CA SER A 48 5.42 -2.32 7.05
C SER A 48 5.74 -3.50 6.13
N ASP A 49 6.27 -4.57 6.68
CA ASP A 49 6.25 -5.86 6.00
C ASP A 49 4.88 -6.50 6.24
N LEU A 50 4.04 -6.47 5.21
CA LEU A 50 2.67 -6.95 5.29
C LEU A 50 1.94 -6.34 6.51
N PHE A 51 1.58 -7.18 7.48
CA PHE A 51 0.81 -6.81 8.66
C PHE A 51 1.66 -6.57 9.91
N SER A 52 3.01 -6.63 9.84
CA SER A 52 3.93 -6.51 10.98
C SER A 52 3.60 -5.32 11.89
N ASP A 53 3.36 -4.17 11.27
CA ASP A 53 3.16 -2.88 11.93
C ASP A 53 1.72 -2.36 11.78
N VAL A 54 0.84 -3.17 11.19
CA VAL A 54 -0.59 -2.87 11.05
C VAL A 54 -1.30 -3.19 12.36
N LYS A 55 -2.00 -2.21 12.93
CA LYS A 55 -2.75 -2.32 14.18
C LYS A 55 -4.19 -1.88 13.99
N GLY A 56 -5.11 -2.52 14.70
CA GLY A 56 -6.55 -2.22 14.66
C GLY A 56 -7.35 -3.22 13.83
N LYS A 57 -8.62 -2.88 13.58
CA LYS A 57 -9.54 -3.64 12.75
C LYS A 57 -9.92 -2.79 11.53
N PHE A 58 -10.23 -3.46 10.43
CA PHE A 58 -10.61 -2.82 9.17
C PHE A 58 -11.84 -3.53 8.64
N ASP A 59 -12.79 -2.77 8.09
CA ASP A 59 -13.95 -3.33 7.41
C ASP A 59 -13.54 -3.98 6.07
N VAL A 60 -12.53 -3.40 5.42
CA VAL A 60 -12.02 -3.85 4.12
C VAL A 60 -10.49 -3.79 4.12
N ILE A 61 -9.86 -4.86 3.63
CA ILE A 61 -8.43 -4.89 3.31
C ILE A 61 -8.30 -5.09 1.79
N THR A 62 -7.74 -4.10 1.11
CA THR A 62 -7.41 -4.21 -0.32
C THR A 62 -5.93 -4.54 -0.50
N PHE A 63 -5.65 -5.43 -1.45
CA PHE A 63 -4.30 -5.82 -1.76
C PHE A 63 -4.15 -6.24 -3.22
N ASN A 64 -3.24 -5.58 -3.94
CA ASN A 64 -2.87 -5.95 -5.30
C ASN A 64 -1.42 -6.50 -5.29
N PRO A 65 -1.22 -7.80 -4.95
CA PRO A 65 0.11 -8.38 -4.87
C PRO A 65 0.83 -8.41 -6.22
N PRO A 66 2.18 -8.45 -6.22
CA PRO A 66 2.92 -8.90 -7.40
C PRO A 66 2.66 -10.39 -7.62
N TYR A 67 1.82 -10.72 -8.62
CA TYR A 67 1.42 -12.11 -8.92
C TYR A 67 2.12 -12.69 -10.15
N LEU A 68 2.79 -11.86 -10.95
CA LEU A 68 3.45 -12.32 -12.17
C LEU A 68 4.71 -13.14 -11.85
N PRO A 69 4.94 -14.25 -12.58
CA PRO A 69 6.18 -15.00 -12.46
C PRO A 69 7.36 -14.11 -12.86
N ILE A 70 8.41 -14.14 -12.05
CA ILE A 70 9.68 -13.51 -12.39
C ILE A 70 10.52 -14.58 -13.09
N GLU A 71 10.83 -14.38 -14.38
CA GLU A 71 11.73 -15.29 -15.10
C GLU A 71 13.05 -15.47 -14.34
N GLY A 72 13.49 -16.72 -14.18
CA GLY A 72 14.72 -17.06 -13.46
C GLY A 72 14.59 -17.35 -11.97
N ARG A 73 13.41 -17.19 -11.34
CA ARG A 73 13.17 -17.69 -9.96
C ARG A 73 12.04 -18.71 -9.92
N ARG A 74 12.40 -19.98 -9.74
CA ARG A 74 11.50 -21.16 -9.70
C ARG A 74 10.64 -21.26 -8.44
N PHE A 75 10.40 -20.17 -7.71
CA PHE A 75 9.49 -20.18 -6.57
C PHE A 75 8.67 -18.90 -6.57
N CYS A 76 7.37 -19.02 -6.32
CA CYS A 76 6.40 -17.95 -6.11
C CYS A 76 6.78 -17.07 -4.89
N LEU A 77 7.91 -16.37 -4.97
CA LEU A 77 8.45 -15.47 -3.96
C LEU A 77 8.73 -14.10 -4.58
N GLY A 78 7.70 -13.51 -5.20
CA GLY A 78 7.67 -12.10 -5.62
C GLY A 78 7.77 -11.08 -4.48
N TRP A 79 8.19 -11.54 -3.31
CA TRP A 79 8.19 -10.84 -2.04
C TRP A 79 9.63 -10.77 -1.53
N ARG A 80 10.34 -9.71 -1.91
CA ARG A 80 11.60 -9.29 -1.29
C ARG A 80 11.64 -7.77 -1.25
#